data_AF-A0A6B0ZNJ8-F1
#
_entry.id   AF-A0A6B0ZNJ8-F1
#
_cell.length_a   1.000
_cell.length_b   1.000
_cell.length_c   1.000
_cell.angle_alpha   90.00
_cell.angle_beta   90.00
_cell.angle_gamma   90.00
#
_symmetry.space_group_name_H-M   'P 1'
#
loop_
_entity.id
_entity.type
_entity.pdbx_description
1 polymer ?
#
loop_
_entity_poly.entity_id
_entity_poly.type
_entity_poly.pdbx_seq_one_letter_code
_entity_poly.pdbx_strand_id
1 'polypeptide(L)'
;VPVLEPSSRAGLYTAAAVIFIAVAVLVFFVLSNVLDNGDDVAPPAVTVTPVPLVSVPDVVGLSSQAAIRELRAAGFVVSQVFEASETVEANEVISQAPAALAEMEQGGEIEITVSSGAVPVAVPGVVGQNANDAARFLQDRGFATELRVETGSTAPAGQVLRQEPAPGSEVAPGSTVVLHVAEGIQPVEVPDVKGMTLLQATQVLAQAGLAVTDEPAMESSQEVEEGLVIGTEPGPPVLLLPDTPITIVVSTGPEYAVVPSLIGLNPETAAQRLAELELALIQPVPECDFPNDAQELVGRIMGQVPPADEEHPLGTEVNACLGQPTSAIQPPATAGPGPTSGPVEVLTPRQTEARNAASQVNLRSIAAASQPGALGSIANWNALSGRFQSECGALAATYSDIPGFSVEWNLEPPYPMPAAAANAANWTEGIDGDAPGVDDGCAVSWN
;
A
#
# COMPACT_ATOMS: atom_id res chain seq x y z
N VAL A 1 -143.99 27.86 33.45
CA VAL A 1 -142.72 27.54 32.76
C VAL A 1 -143.04 27.46 31.27
N PRO A 2 -142.54 28.33 30.40
CA PRO A 2 -142.70 28.13 28.96
C PRO A 2 -141.64 27.12 28.49
N VAL A 3 -142.07 26.18 27.64
CA VAL A 3 -141.20 25.26 26.91
C VAL A 3 -141.00 25.87 25.53
N LEU A 4 -139.76 26.17 25.17
CA LEU A 4 -139.38 26.64 23.83
C LEU A 4 -138.94 25.45 22.96
N GLU A 5 -139.34 25.54 21.69
CA GLU A 5 -139.25 24.55 20.61
C GLU A 5 -137.83 24.15 20.17
N PRO A 6 -137.64 22.97 19.54
CA PRO A 6 -136.41 22.62 18.84
C PRO A 6 -136.43 23.08 17.37
N SER A 7 -135.44 23.86 16.94
CA SER A 7 -135.29 24.28 15.54
C SER A 7 -134.76 23.13 14.66
N SER A 8 -135.52 22.84 13.60
CA SER A 8 -135.33 21.69 12.71
C SER A 8 -134.14 21.86 11.76
N ARG A 9 -133.13 20.99 11.88
CA ARG A 9 -132.04 20.85 10.88
C ARG A 9 -132.43 20.01 9.65
N ALA A 10 -133.72 19.69 9.47
CA ALA A 10 -134.19 18.80 8.41
C ALA A 10 -134.00 19.39 6.99
N GLY A 11 -134.13 20.71 6.81
CA GLY A 11 -134.02 21.34 5.48
C GLY A 11 -132.61 21.34 4.89
N LEU A 12 -131.57 21.29 5.73
CA LEU A 12 -130.17 21.30 5.28
C LEU A 12 -129.75 19.92 4.73
N TYR A 13 -130.23 18.84 5.33
CA TYR A 13 -129.93 17.48 4.89
C TYR A 13 -130.68 17.09 3.61
N THR A 14 -131.91 17.60 3.41
CA THR A 14 -132.65 17.38 2.16
C THR A 14 -132.02 18.12 0.98
N ALA A 15 -131.52 19.34 1.18
CA ALA A 15 -130.82 20.08 0.13
C ALA A 15 -129.47 19.42 -0.24
N ALA A 16 -128.72 18.93 0.76
CA ALA A 16 -127.47 18.21 0.53
C ALA A 16 -127.68 16.87 -0.20
N ALA A 17 -128.74 16.12 0.12
CA ALA A 17 -129.05 14.87 -0.55
C ALA A 17 -129.42 15.04 -2.03
N VAL A 18 -130.19 16.10 -2.37
CA VAL A 18 -130.57 16.38 -3.76
C VAL A 18 -129.36 16.81 -4.59
N ILE A 19 -128.45 17.61 -4.03
CA ILE A 19 -127.20 18.01 -4.70
C ILE A 19 -126.28 16.79 -4.90
N PHE A 20 -126.18 15.90 -3.91
CA PHE A 20 -125.38 14.68 -4.02
C PHE A 20 -125.91 13.75 -5.11
N ILE A 21 -127.24 13.58 -5.20
CA ILE A 21 -127.87 12.78 -6.26
C ILE A 21 -127.68 13.43 -7.63
N ALA A 22 -127.82 14.75 -7.75
CA ALA A 22 -127.60 15.46 -9.01
C ALA A 22 -126.14 15.37 -9.48
N VAL A 23 -125.18 15.47 -8.56
CA VAL A 23 -123.74 15.27 -8.85
C VAL A 23 -123.46 13.81 -9.21
N ALA A 24 -124.06 12.85 -8.51
CA ALA A 24 -123.90 11.43 -8.83
C ALA A 24 -124.48 11.08 -10.21
N VAL A 25 -125.62 11.67 -10.60
CA VAL A 25 -126.21 11.49 -11.94
C VAL A 25 -125.38 12.18 -13.01
N LEU A 26 -124.83 13.37 -12.74
CA LEU A 26 -123.93 14.07 -13.67
C LEU A 26 -122.62 13.30 -13.86
N VAL A 27 -122.02 12.80 -12.76
CA VAL A 27 -120.82 11.96 -12.79
C VAL A 27 -121.12 10.67 -13.53
N PHE A 28 -122.26 10.02 -13.27
CA PHE A 28 -122.68 8.82 -14.00
C PHE A 28 -122.91 9.09 -15.49
N PHE A 29 -123.52 10.23 -15.87
CA PHE A 29 -123.76 10.59 -17.27
C PHE A 29 -122.45 10.95 -18.00
N VAL A 30 -121.52 11.64 -17.32
CA VAL A 30 -120.18 11.94 -17.86
C VAL A 30 -119.34 10.67 -17.95
N LEU A 31 -119.42 9.75 -16.98
CA LEU A 31 -118.76 8.45 -17.04
C LEU A 31 -119.36 7.56 -18.14
N SER A 32 -120.68 7.60 -18.33
CA SER A 32 -121.38 6.80 -19.35
C SER A 32 -121.09 7.30 -20.77
N ASN A 33 -120.92 8.62 -20.97
CA ASN A 33 -120.52 9.18 -22.28
C ASN A 33 -119.01 9.09 -22.57
N VAL A 34 -118.17 8.76 -21.59
CA VAL A 34 -116.74 8.50 -21.78
C VAL A 34 -116.45 6.99 -22.00
N LEU A 35 -117.47 6.13 -21.85
CA LEU A 35 -117.33 4.66 -21.92
C LEU A 35 -118.06 4.01 -23.10
N ASP A 36 -118.48 4.75 -24.13
CA ASP A 36 -119.11 4.16 -25.33
C ASP A 36 -118.48 4.65 -26.64
N ASN A 37 -117.14 4.57 -26.71
CA ASN A 37 -116.35 4.55 -27.94
C ASN A 37 -115.09 3.70 -27.71
N GLY A 38 -115.26 2.53 -27.09
CA GLY A 38 -114.21 1.51 -26.99
C GLY A 38 -114.43 0.49 -28.08
N ASP A 39 -113.92 0.76 -29.29
CA ASP A 39 -113.76 -0.26 -30.32
C ASP A 39 -113.11 -1.51 -29.70
N ASP A 40 -113.70 -2.68 -29.93
CA ASP A 40 -113.15 -4.00 -29.58
C ASP A 40 -111.81 -4.22 -30.29
N VAL A 41 -110.74 -3.62 -29.77
CA VAL A 41 -109.36 -3.97 -30.12
C VAL A 41 -108.84 -4.80 -28.95
N ALA A 42 -108.92 -6.12 -29.13
CA ALA A 42 -108.17 -7.06 -28.31
C ALA A 42 -106.75 -6.53 -28.10
N PRO A 43 -106.18 -6.56 -26.88
CA PRO A 43 -104.80 -6.13 -26.68
C PRO A 43 -103.93 -6.88 -27.68
N PRO A 44 -103.04 -6.22 -28.44
CA PRO A 44 -102.15 -6.94 -29.35
C PRO A 44 -101.42 -7.97 -28.51
N ALA A 45 -101.50 -9.25 -28.93
CA ALA A 45 -100.65 -10.28 -28.36
C ALA A 45 -99.22 -9.76 -28.42
N VAL A 46 -98.63 -9.45 -27.27
CA VAL A 46 -97.21 -9.14 -27.17
C VAL A 46 -96.52 -10.42 -27.61
N THR A 47 -96.15 -10.47 -28.88
CA THR A 47 -95.24 -11.45 -29.41
C THR A 47 -93.91 -11.14 -28.76
N VAL A 48 -93.62 -11.81 -27.65
CA VAL A 48 -92.28 -11.84 -27.09
C VAL A 48 -91.45 -12.59 -28.12
N THR A 49 -90.85 -11.86 -29.06
CA THR A 49 -89.82 -12.42 -29.94
C THR A 49 -88.70 -12.89 -29.02
N PRO A 50 -88.42 -14.20 -28.94
CA PRO A 50 -87.36 -14.68 -28.06
C PRO A 50 -86.05 -14.04 -28.50
N VAL A 51 -85.34 -13.39 -27.58
CA VAL A 51 -83.99 -12.86 -27.85
C VAL A 51 -83.11 -14.06 -28.25
N PRO A 52 -82.36 -13.98 -29.36
CA PRO A 52 -81.54 -15.11 -29.77
C PRO A 52 -80.48 -15.39 -28.70
N LEU A 53 -80.35 -16.68 -28.35
CA LEU A 53 -79.25 -17.18 -27.54
C LEU A 53 -77.99 -17.23 -28.42
N VAL A 54 -76.89 -16.71 -27.91
CA VAL A 54 -75.57 -16.71 -28.53
C VAL A 54 -74.60 -17.38 -27.55
N SER A 55 -73.71 -18.22 -28.06
CA SER A 55 -72.67 -18.86 -27.27
C SER A 55 -71.62 -17.83 -26.82
N VAL A 56 -71.30 -17.81 -25.54
CA VAL A 56 -70.28 -16.93 -24.95
C VAL A 56 -68.87 -17.33 -25.44
N PRO A 57 -68.10 -16.43 -26.08
CA PRO A 57 -66.71 -16.68 -26.45
C PRO A 57 -65.80 -16.95 -25.24
N ASP A 58 -64.73 -17.73 -25.45
CA ASP A 58 -63.67 -17.93 -24.45
C ASP A 58 -62.61 -16.83 -24.58
N VAL A 59 -62.49 -15.99 -23.56
CA VAL A 59 -61.53 -14.89 -23.53
C VAL A 59 -60.54 -15.01 -22.38
N VAL A 60 -60.53 -16.13 -21.65
CA VAL A 60 -59.56 -16.37 -20.57
C VAL A 60 -58.15 -16.45 -21.16
N GLY A 61 -57.20 -15.75 -20.54
CA GLY A 61 -55.82 -15.63 -21.03
C GLY A 61 -55.63 -14.63 -22.19
N LEU A 62 -56.69 -13.98 -22.68
CA LEU A 62 -56.54 -12.85 -23.60
C LEU A 62 -56.22 -11.56 -22.82
N SER A 63 -55.61 -10.59 -23.50
CA SER A 63 -55.52 -9.23 -22.95
C SER A 63 -56.91 -8.62 -22.79
N SER A 64 -57.11 -7.79 -21.77
CA SER A 64 -58.40 -7.14 -21.49
C SER A 64 -58.98 -6.44 -22.73
N GLN A 65 -58.13 -5.76 -23.51
CA GLN A 65 -58.53 -5.10 -24.75
C GLN A 65 -58.95 -6.10 -25.86
N ALA A 66 -58.29 -7.25 -25.97
CA ALA A 66 -58.69 -8.28 -26.93
C ALA A 66 -60.01 -8.93 -26.51
N ALA A 67 -60.13 -9.32 -25.24
CA ALA A 67 -61.33 -9.89 -24.64
C ALA A 67 -62.56 -8.98 -24.84
N ILE A 68 -62.45 -7.70 -24.51
CA ILE A 68 -63.55 -6.73 -24.68
C ILE A 68 -63.97 -6.61 -26.15
N ARG A 69 -63.02 -6.59 -27.08
CA ARG A 69 -63.33 -6.50 -28.52
C ARG A 69 -64.08 -7.73 -29.00
N GLU A 70 -63.65 -8.91 -28.57
CA GLU A 70 -64.25 -10.18 -28.95
C GLU A 70 -65.66 -10.34 -28.39
N LEU A 71 -65.86 -10.09 -27.10
CA LEU A 71 -67.17 -10.16 -26.46
C LEU A 71 -68.16 -9.14 -27.04
N ARG A 72 -67.71 -7.90 -27.32
CA ARG A 72 -68.55 -6.89 -27.96
C ARG A 72 -68.89 -7.24 -29.41
N ALA A 73 -67.95 -7.84 -30.16
CA ALA A 73 -68.21 -8.31 -31.51
C ALA A 73 -69.24 -9.45 -31.53
N ALA A 74 -69.29 -10.28 -30.49
CA ALA A 74 -70.31 -11.29 -30.28
C ALA A 74 -71.67 -10.73 -29.77
N GLY A 75 -71.75 -9.41 -29.52
CA GLY A 75 -72.99 -8.73 -29.12
C GLY A 75 -73.25 -8.70 -27.62
N PHE A 76 -72.24 -8.94 -26.78
CA PHE A 76 -72.35 -8.85 -25.32
C PHE A 76 -71.89 -7.49 -24.79
N VAL A 77 -72.45 -7.10 -23.64
CA VAL A 77 -71.96 -6.00 -22.82
C VAL A 77 -70.89 -6.54 -21.87
N VAL A 78 -69.83 -5.78 -21.62
CA VAL A 78 -68.69 -6.26 -20.81
C VAL A 78 -68.51 -5.38 -19.60
N SER A 79 -68.51 -5.97 -18.41
CA SER A 79 -68.02 -5.37 -17.17
C SER A 79 -66.66 -5.94 -16.80
N GLN A 80 -65.84 -5.12 -16.16
CA GLN A 80 -64.48 -5.48 -15.75
C GLN A 80 -64.32 -5.27 -14.26
N VAL A 81 -63.78 -6.29 -13.59
CA VAL A 81 -63.29 -6.23 -12.21
C VAL A 81 -61.81 -6.60 -12.19
N PHE A 82 -61.04 -6.00 -11.29
CA PHE A 82 -59.60 -6.25 -11.18
C PHE A 82 -59.30 -7.06 -9.93
N GLU A 83 -58.47 -8.09 -10.07
CA GLU A 83 -58.01 -8.94 -8.96
C GLU A 83 -56.50 -9.17 -9.07
N ALA A 84 -55.81 -9.22 -7.93
CA ALA A 84 -54.38 -9.52 -7.90
C ALA A 84 -54.14 -11.00 -8.22
N SER A 85 -53.15 -11.28 -9.05
CA SER A 85 -52.78 -12.65 -9.40
C SER A 85 -51.27 -12.78 -9.49
N GLU A 86 -50.71 -13.78 -8.82
CA GLU A 86 -49.28 -14.10 -8.88
C GLU A 86 -48.92 -14.91 -10.13
N THR A 87 -49.91 -15.48 -10.82
CA THR A 87 -49.70 -16.42 -11.93
C THR A 87 -50.16 -15.90 -13.29
N VAL A 88 -50.99 -14.85 -13.30
CA VAL A 88 -51.53 -14.24 -14.54
C VAL A 88 -50.95 -12.84 -14.69
N GLU A 89 -50.34 -12.58 -15.84
CA GLU A 89 -49.72 -11.29 -16.14
C GLU A 89 -50.72 -10.13 -16.04
N ALA A 90 -50.23 -8.95 -15.67
CA ALA A 90 -51.10 -7.78 -15.53
C ALA A 90 -51.80 -7.46 -16.86
N ASN A 91 -53.10 -7.16 -16.79
CA ASN A 91 -54.01 -6.89 -17.90
C ASN A 91 -54.46 -8.10 -18.73
N GLU A 92 -54.21 -9.32 -18.29
CA GLU A 92 -54.82 -10.53 -18.87
C GLU A 92 -56.07 -10.96 -18.10
N VAL A 93 -57.02 -11.60 -18.79
CA VAL A 93 -58.26 -12.10 -18.18
C VAL A 93 -57.98 -13.38 -17.38
N ILE A 94 -58.24 -13.34 -16.08
CA ILE A 94 -58.15 -14.46 -15.14
C ILE A 94 -59.36 -15.39 -15.31
N SER A 95 -60.56 -14.81 -15.37
CA SER A 95 -61.82 -15.54 -15.44
C SER A 95 -62.91 -14.70 -16.08
N GLN A 96 -63.95 -15.37 -16.54
CA GLN A 96 -65.16 -14.74 -17.09
C GLN A 96 -66.42 -15.39 -16.51
N ALA A 97 -67.48 -14.61 -16.39
CA ALA A 97 -68.80 -15.07 -15.99
C ALA A 97 -69.89 -14.43 -16.88
N PRO A 98 -70.77 -15.21 -17.55
CA PRO A 98 -70.82 -16.68 -17.59
C PRO A 98 -69.58 -17.34 -18.25
N ALA A 99 -69.38 -18.62 -17.96
CA ALA A 99 -68.26 -19.39 -18.52
C ALA A 99 -68.37 -19.53 -20.05
N ALA A 100 -67.24 -19.76 -20.70
CA ALA A 100 -67.18 -19.98 -22.14
C ALA A 100 -68.16 -21.07 -22.60
N LEU A 101 -68.70 -20.90 -23.81
CA LEU A 101 -69.70 -21.76 -24.47
C LEU A 101 -71.07 -21.81 -23.76
N ALA A 102 -71.30 -21.04 -22.70
CA ALA A 102 -72.63 -20.86 -22.15
C ALA A 102 -73.54 -20.16 -23.18
N GLU A 103 -74.81 -20.57 -23.26
CA GLU A 103 -75.82 -19.92 -24.09
C GLU A 103 -76.42 -18.76 -23.30
N MET A 104 -76.32 -17.54 -23.84
CA MET A 104 -76.83 -16.33 -23.19
C MET A 104 -77.58 -15.47 -24.20
N GLU A 105 -78.60 -14.75 -23.73
CA GLU A 105 -79.33 -13.78 -24.56
C GLU A 105 -78.38 -12.72 -25.12
N GLN A 106 -78.49 -12.41 -26.41
CA GLN A 106 -77.74 -11.33 -27.04
C GLN A 106 -77.99 -10.00 -26.30
N GLY A 107 -76.91 -9.26 -26.03
CA GLY A 107 -76.95 -8.05 -25.20
C GLY A 107 -76.78 -8.30 -23.70
N GLY A 108 -76.66 -9.57 -23.27
CA GLY A 108 -76.30 -9.94 -21.91
C GLY A 108 -74.96 -9.37 -21.45
N GLU A 109 -74.81 -9.19 -20.14
CA GLU A 109 -73.58 -8.68 -19.53
C GLU A 109 -72.66 -9.83 -19.12
N ILE A 110 -71.40 -9.73 -19.53
CA ILE A 110 -70.33 -10.65 -19.15
C ILE A 110 -69.33 -9.88 -18.29
N GLU A 111 -69.13 -10.38 -17.08
CA GLU A 111 -68.07 -9.88 -16.19
C GLU A 111 -66.78 -10.62 -16.51
N ILE A 112 -65.71 -9.87 -16.78
CA ILE A 112 -64.36 -10.41 -16.86
C ILE A 112 -63.54 -9.93 -15.66
N THR A 113 -62.86 -10.88 -15.02
CA THR A 113 -61.88 -10.62 -13.97
C THR A 113 -60.52 -10.46 -14.63
N VAL A 114 -59.93 -9.27 -14.54
CA VAL A 114 -58.65 -8.94 -15.14
C VAL A 114 -57.57 -8.92 -14.06
N SER A 115 -56.42 -9.51 -14.35
CA SER A 115 -55.27 -9.48 -13.45
C SER A 115 -54.74 -8.06 -13.28
N SER A 116 -54.58 -7.61 -12.04
CA SER A 116 -53.78 -6.43 -11.71
C SER A 116 -52.28 -6.75 -11.59
N GLY A 117 -51.86 -7.98 -11.87
CA GLY A 117 -50.51 -8.50 -11.63
C GLY A 117 -50.27 -8.89 -10.16
N ALA A 118 -49.05 -9.35 -9.87
CA ALA A 118 -48.62 -9.67 -8.52
C ALA A 118 -48.59 -8.41 -7.64
N VAL A 119 -48.87 -8.56 -6.35
CA VAL A 119 -48.79 -7.44 -5.40
C VAL A 119 -47.34 -6.95 -5.31
N PRO A 120 -47.05 -5.67 -5.63
CA PRO A 120 -45.69 -5.17 -5.57
C PRO A 120 -45.19 -5.15 -4.13
N VAL A 121 -43.90 -5.44 -3.96
CA VAL A 121 -43.20 -5.42 -2.68
C VAL A 121 -42.24 -4.24 -2.62
N ALA A 122 -42.17 -3.60 -1.45
CA ALA A 122 -41.25 -2.49 -1.24
C ALA A 122 -39.82 -2.99 -1.03
N VAL A 123 -38.87 -2.45 -1.79
CA VAL A 123 -37.44 -2.79 -1.67
C VAL A 123 -36.87 -2.25 -0.35
N PRO A 124 -36.31 -3.09 0.53
CA PRO A 124 -35.66 -2.64 1.75
C PRO A 124 -34.39 -1.80 1.50
N GLY A 125 -34.06 -0.91 2.44
CA GLY A 125 -32.82 -0.11 2.39
C GLY A 125 -31.65 -0.81 3.07
N VAL A 126 -30.54 -0.99 2.34
CA VAL A 126 -29.31 -1.64 2.81
C VAL A 126 -28.04 -0.80 2.59
N VAL A 127 -28.18 0.45 2.13
CA VAL A 127 -27.07 1.39 1.97
C VAL A 127 -26.33 1.58 3.30
N GLY A 128 -25.00 1.53 3.26
CA GLY A 128 -24.12 1.63 4.42
C GLY A 128 -23.86 0.30 5.15
N GLN A 129 -24.56 -0.78 4.82
CA GLN A 129 -24.33 -2.11 5.41
C GLN A 129 -23.18 -2.84 4.70
N ASN A 130 -22.68 -3.92 5.33
CA ASN A 130 -21.79 -4.85 4.67
C ASN A 130 -22.53 -5.58 3.53
N ALA A 131 -21.93 -5.68 2.34
CA ALA A 131 -22.57 -6.23 1.15
C ALA A 131 -23.07 -7.67 1.33
N ASN A 132 -22.35 -8.51 2.09
CA ASN A 132 -22.77 -9.89 2.32
C ASN A 132 -23.99 -9.96 3.23
N ASP A 133 -24.04 -9.13 4.28
CA ASP A 133 -25.16 -9.08 5.21
C ASP A 133 -26.39 -8.44 4.54
N ALA A 134 -26.18 -7.38 3.76
CA ALA A 134 -27.19 -6.75 2.92
C ALA A 134 -27.80 -7.74 1.91
N ALA A 135 -26.95 -8.51 1.23
CA ALA A 135 -27.39 -9.49 0.24
C ALA A 135 -28.26 -10.58 0.90
N ARG A 136 -27.84 -11.12 2.05
CA ARG A 136 -28.64 -12.09 2.82
C ARG A 136 -29.96 -11.50 3.27
N PHE A 137 -29.95 -10.28 3.81
CA PHE A 137 -31.15 -9.61 4.29
C PHE A 137 -32.22 -9.39 3.20
N LEU A 138 -31.78 -9.13 1.96
CA LEU A 138 -32.65 -9.01 0.79
C LEU A 138 -33.13 -10.36 0.27
N GLN A 139 -32.26 -11.37 0.22
CA GLN A 139 -32.60 -12.74 -0.18
C GLN A 139 -33.64 -13.36 0.77
N ASP A 140 -33.51 -13.15 2.08
CA ASP A 140 -34.47 -13.59 3.10
C ASP A 140 -35.86 -12.95 2.92
N ARG A 141 -35.96 -11.86 2.14
CA ARG A 141 -37.22 -11.18 1.79
C ARG A 141 -37.70 -11.48 0.38
N GLY A 142 -37.10 -12.46 -0.29
CA GLY A 142 -37.50 -12.90 -1.62
C GLY A 142 -37.01 -12.02 -2.76
N PHE A 143 -35.96 -11.21 -2.55
CA PHE A 143 -35.29 -10.47 -3.62
C PHE A 143 -34.05 -11.24 -4.11
N ALA A 144 -33.83 -11.24 -5.42
CA ALA A 144 -32.53 -11.62 -5.96
C ALA A 144 -31.53 -10.47 -5.75
N THR A 145 -30.23 -10.77 -5.70
CA THR A 145 -29.20 -9.75 -5.49
C THR A 145 -28.06 -9.89 -6.48
N GLU A 146 -27.57 -8.75 -6.98
CA GLU A 146 -26.39 -8.65 -7.84
C GLU A 146 -25.41 -7.68 -7.18
N LEU A 147 -24.12 -8.05 -7.09
CA LEU A 147 -23.09 -7.19 -6.52
C LEU A 147 -22.27 -6.57 -7.65
N ARG A 148 -22.08 -5.24 -7.61
CA ARG A 148 -21.20 -4.50 -8.51
C ARG A 148 -20.18 -3.73 -7.70
N VAL A 149 -18.90 -3.99 -7.93
CA VAL A 149 -17.81 -3.28 -7.25
C VAL A 149 -17.59 -1.93 -7.93
N GLU A 150 -17.52 -0.88 -7.12
CA GLU A 150 -17.17 0.48 -7.55
C GLU A 150 -15.81 0.89 -6.97
N THR A 151 -14.94 1.34 -7.87
CA THR A 151 -13.58 1.80 -7.57
C THR A 151 -13.57 3.28 -7.17
N GLY A 152 -12.61 3.72 -6.36
CA GLY A 152 -12.41 5.14 -6.04
C GLY A 152 -13.31 5.70 -4.94
N SER A 153 -13.97 4.83 -4.17
CA SER A 153 -14.70 5.23 -2.96
C SER A 153 -13.77 5.26 -1.74
N THR A 154 -13.98 6.23 -0.85
CA THR A 154 -13.30 6.31 0.46
C THR A 154 -13.97 5.46 1.54
N ALA A 155 -15.10 4.82 1.22
CA ALA A 155 -15.78 3.91 2.14
C ALA A 155 -14.97 2.61 2.35
N PRO A 156 -15.12 1.94 3.50
CA PRO A 156 -14.56 0.62 3.75
C PRO A 156 -14.88 -0.40 2.64
N ALA A 157 -13.90 -1.22 2.30
CA ALA A 157 -14.07 -2.33 1.36
C ALA A 157 -15.27 -3.21 1.75
N GLY A 158 -16.13 -3.52 0.78
CA GLY A 158 -17.31 -4.35 1.00
C GLY A 158 -18.53 -3.62 1.56
N GLN A 159 -18.49 -2.30 1.77
CA GLN A 159 -19.66 -1.51 2.18
C GLN A 159 -20.56 -1.17 0.97
N VAL A 160 -21.88 -1.28 1.14
CA VAL A 160 -22.86 -0.86 0.11
C VAL A 160 -22.91 0.66 0.02
N LEU A 161 -22.54 1.21 -1.13
CA LEU A 161 -22.55 2.65 -1.43
C LEU A 161 -23.92 3.13 -1.87
N ARG A 162 -24.58 2.32 -2.71
CA ARG A 162 -25.90 2.60 -3.26
C ARG A 162 -26.54 1.30 -3.73
N GLN A 163 -27.85 1.34 -3.90
CA GLN A 163 -28.63 0.20 -4.37
C GLN A 163 -29.59 0.64 -5.47
N GLU A 164 -29.92 -0.27 -6.37
CA GLU A 164 -30.92 -0.09 -7.41
C GLU A 164 -31.80 -1.34 -7.47
N PRO A 165 -33.14 -1.23 -7.37
CA PRO A 165 -33.93 -0.01 -7.17
C PRO A 165 -33.72 0.66 -5.81
N ALA A 166 -34.06 1.95 -5.71
CA ALA A 166 -33.88 2.74 -4.50
C ALA A 166 -34.72 2.18 -3.33
N PRO A 167 -34.31 2.41 -2.06
CA PRO A 167 -35.09 2.00 -0.90
C PRO A 167 -36.54 2.51 -0.97
N GLY A 168 -37.50 1.64 -0.68
CA GLY A 168 -38.94 1.93 -0.73
C GLY A 168 -39.57 1.84 -2.12
N SER A 169 -38.80 1.55 -3.18
CA SER A 169 -39.36 1.34 -4.52
C SER A 169 -40.27 0.11 -4.53
N GLU A 170 -41.41 0.20 -5.20
CA GLU A 170 -42.33 -0.92 -5.42
C GLU A 170 -41.91 -1.72 -6.66
N VAL A 171 -41.66 -3.02 -6.47
CA VAL A 171 -41.20 -3.92 -7.54
C VAL A 171 -41.95 -5.25 -7.49
N ALA A 172 -41.93 -5.98 -8.60
CA ALA A 172 -42.48 -7.34 -8.61
C ALA A 172 -41.73 -8.25 -7.60
N PRO A 173 -42.42 -9.18 -6.91
CA PRO A 173 -41.76 -10.19 -6.10
C PRO A 173 -40.67 -10.93 -6.88
N GLY A 174 -39.53 -11.25 -6.24
CA GLY A 174 -38.41 -11.91 -6.92
C GLY A 174 -37.50 -10.97 -7.73
N SER A 175 -37.79 -9.66 -7.79
CA SER A 175 -36.95 -8.69 -8.51
C SER A 175 -35.50 -8.69 -8.00
N THR A 176 -34.56 -8.37 -8.89
CA THR A 176 -33.13 -8.27 -8.55
C THR A 176 -32.81 -6.86 -8.03
N VAL A 177 -32.15 -6.79 -6.88
CA VAL A 177 -31.57 -5.57 -6.33
C VAL A 177 -30.07 -5.57 -6.59
N VAL A 178 -29.60 -4.61 -7.36
CA VAL A 178 -28.18 -4.38 -7.63
C VAL A 178 -27.59 -3.55 -6.50
N LEU A 179 -26.59 -4.10 -5.82
CA LEU A 179 -25.82 -3.40 -4.78
C LEU A 179 -24.49 -2.96 -5.36
N HIS A 180 -24.26 -1.65 -5.33
CA HIS A 180 -22.98 -1.06 -5.67
C HIS A 180 -22.13 -0.99 -4.41
N VAL A 181 -20.99 -1.66 -4.43
CA VAL A 181 -20.17 -1.96 -3.25
C VAL A 181 -18.82 -1.28 -3.41
N ALA A 182 -18.34 -0.66 -2.33
CA ALA A 182 -17.02 -0.08 -2.31
C ALA A 182 -15.94 -1.16 -2.46
N GLU A 183 -15.02 -0.95 -3.41
CA GLU A 183 -13.76 -1.71 -3.45
C GLU A 183 -12.90 -1.43 -2.20
N GLY A 184 -13.05 -0.22 -1.64
CA GLY A 184 -12.21 0.30 -0.57
C GLY A 184 -10.94 0.95 -1.09
N ILE A 185 -10.27 1.67 -0.20
CA ILE A 185 -8.95 2.23 -0.48
C ILE A 185 -7.95 1.07 -0.52
N GLN A 186 -7.33 0.83 -1.68
CA GLN A 186 -6.31 -0.20 -1.81
C GLN A 186 -5.03 0.23 -1.07
N PRO A 187 -4.49 -0.60 -0.16
CA PRO A 187 -3.21 -0.32 0.47
C PRO A 187 -2.08 -0.32 -0.55
N VAL A 188 -1.10 0.55 -0.33
CA VAL A 188 0.15 0.68 -1.08
C VAL A 188 1.27 0.06 -0.26
N GLU A 189 2.10 -0.76 -0.91
CA GLU A 189 3.32 -1.28 -0.30
C GLU A 189 4.40 -0.19 -0.23
N VAL A 190 5.02 -0.03 0.93
CA VAL A 190 6.16 0.89 1.11
C VAL A 190 7.34 0.38 0.26
N PRO A 191 7.81 1.13 -0.75
CA PRO A 191 9.00 0.78 -1.52
C PRO A 191 10.27 0.81 -0.66
N ASP A 192 11.22 -0.08 -0.96
CA ASP A 192 12.57 0.02 -0.40
C ASP A 192 13.36 1.14 -1.08
N VAL A 193 13.82 2.10 -0.28
CA VAL A 193 14.57 3.29 -0.69
C VAL A 193 15.96 3.35 -0.04
N LYS A 194 16.43 2.28 0.60
CA LYS A 194 17.77 2.24 1.23
C LYS A 194 18.86 2.55 0.20
N GLY A 195 19.80 3.42 0.59
CA GLY A 195 20.93 3.85 -0.24
C GLY A 195 20.58 4.90 -1.31
N MET A 196 19.31 5.33 -1.42
CA MET A 196 18.94 6.45 -2.29
C MET A 196 19.26 7.79 -1.64
N THR A 197 19.36 8.86 -2.43
CA THR A 197 19.36 10.23 -1.89
C THR A 197 17.96 10.61 -1.40
N LEU A 198 17.86 11.57 -0.46
CA LEU A 198 16.58 12.08 0.04
C LEU A 198 15.62 12.48 -1.10
N LEU A 199 16.11 13.18 -2.12
CA LEU A 199 15.29 13.60 -3.26
C LEU A 199 14.73 12.40 -4.05
N GLN A 200 15.56 11.39 -4.30
CA GLN A 200 15.14 10.19 -5.02
C GLN A 200 14.13 9.38 -4.22
N ALA A 201 14.39 9.17 -2.92
CA ALA A 201 13.47 8.46 -2.03
C ALA A 201 12.10 9.15 -1.97
N THR A 202 12.07 10.49 -1.81
CA THR A 202 10.81 11.26 -1.83
C THR A 202 10.05 11.10 -3.14
N GLN A 203 10.75 11.09 -4.29
CA GLN A 203 10.11 10.87 -5.59
C GLN A 203 9.53 9.46 -5.74
N VAL A 204 10.23 8.44 -5.26
CA VAL A 204 9.76 7.05 -5.30
C VAL A 204 8.55 6.85 -4.40
N LEU A 205 8.58 7.38 -3.17
CA LEU A 205 7.47 7.31 -2.23
C LEU A 205 6.24 8.08 -2.73
N ALA A 206 6.43 9.27 -3.30
CA ALA A 206 5.34 10.05 -3.90
C ALA A 206 4.72 9.35 -5.12
N GLN A 207 5.52 8.69 -5.97
CA GLN A 207 5.02 7.89 -7.09
C GLN A 207 4.22 6.67 -6.64
N ALA A 208 4.54 6.11 -5.46
CA ALA A 208 3.74 5.06 -4.84
C ALA A 208 2.42 5.59 -4.25
N GLY A 209 2.23 6.90 -4.11
CA GLY A 209 1.03 7.50 -3.50
C GLY A 209 1.11 7.61 -1.98
N LEU A 210 2.33 7.65 -1.43
CA LEU A 210 2.60 7.81 0.00
C LEU A 210 3.00 9.26 0.30
N ALA A 211 2.55 9.79 1.44
CA ALA A 211 2.91 11.14 1.86
C ALA A 211 4.23 11.09 2.65
N VAL A 212 5.18 11.95 2.31
CA VAL A 212 6.47 12.05 3.02
C VAL A 212 6.40 13.21 4.02
N THR A 213 6.91 13.01 5.23
CA THR A 213 7.00 14.10 6.22
C THR A 213 7.99 15.18 5.78
N ASP A 214 7.71 16.44 6.13
CA ASP A 214 8.56 17.57 5.74
C ASP A 214 9.98 17.48 6.30
N GLU A 215 10.12 16.92 7.51
CA GLU A 215 11.41 16.73 8.18
C GLU A 215 11.82 15.25 8.13
N PRO A 216 13.00 14.92 7.58
CA PRO A 216 13.55 13.58 7.69
C PRO A 216 14.09 13.33 9.11
N ALA A 217 14.05 12.08 9.55
CA ALA A 217 14.79 11.65 10.73
C ALA A 217 16.27 11.53 10.36
N MET A 218 17.15 11.90 11.29
CA MET A 218 18.60 11.83 11.12
C MET A 218 19.15 10.80 12.10
N GLU A 219 19.84 9.78 11.59
CA GLU A 219 20.42 8.71 12.41
C GLU A 219 21.84 8.38 11.94
N SER A 220 22.69 7.94 12.86
CA SER A 220 24.02 7.45 12.51
C SER A 220 23.94 6.06 11.87
N SER A 221 24.83 5.78 10.91
CA SER A 221 24.93 4.47 10.27
C SER A 221 26.37 4.14 9.92
N GLN A 222 26.79 2.94 10.31
CA GLN A 222 28.09 2.38 9.92
C GLN A 222 28.06 1.77 8.50
N GLU A 223 26.87 1.44 7.99
CA GLU A 223 26.70 0.78 6.69
C GLU A 223 26.31 1.73 5.55
N VAL A 224 25.66 2.85 5.89
CA VAL A 224 25.07 3.78 4.92
C VAL A 224 25.85 5.09 4.95
N GLU A 225 26.39 5.47 3.79
CA GLU A 225 27.14 6.72 3.64
C GLU A 225 26.30 7.94 4.06
N GLU A 226 26.97 8.99 4.56
CA GLU A 226 26.35 10.24 4.97
C GLU A 226 25.52 10.85 3.82
N GLY A 227 24.31 11.30 4.14
CA GLY A 227 23.38 11.92 3.19
C GLY A 227 22.54 10.94 2.36
N LEU A 228 22.78 9.62 2.49
CA LEU A 228 21.94 8.58 1.91
C LEU A 228 20.87 8.10 2.90
N VAL A 229 19.79 7.53 2.36
CA VAL A 229 18.66 7.03 3.13
C VAL A 229 18.99 5.68 3.76
N ILE A 230 18.79 5.57 5.08
CA ILE A 230 18.88 4.32 5.84
C ILE A 230 17.63 3.48 5.58
N GLY A 231 16.47 4.12 5.53
CA GLY A 231 15.18 3.49 5.30
C GLY A 231 14.02 4.45 5.55
N THR A 232 12.84 3.90 5.84
CA THR A 232 11.65 4.66 6.19
C THR A 232 11.02 4.13 7.48
N GLU A 233 10.25 4.98 8.14
CA GLU A 233 9.39 4.60 9.27
C GLU A 233 7.94 5.03 8.97
N PRO A 234 7.00 4.07 8.83
CA PRO A 234 7.21 2.62 8.77
C PRO A 234 8.05 2.16 7.56
N GLY A 235 8.78 1.05 7.73
CA GLY A 235 9.65 0.45 6.70
C GLY A 235 8.98 -0.60 5.81
N PRO A 236 9.56 -0.95 4.64
CA PRO A 236 9.12 -2.09 3.83
C PRO A 236 9.22 -3.42 4.61
N PRO A 237 8.37 -4.44 4.32
CA PRO A 237 7.33 -4.52 3.27
C PRO A 237 5.93 -4.11 3.78
N VAL A 238 5.83 -3.11 4.67
CA VAL A 238 4.55 -2.71 5.26
C VAL A 238 3.57 -2.18 4.19
N LEU A 239 2.29 -2.53 4.33
CA LEU A 239 1.20 -1.98 3.52
C LEU A 239 0.55 -0.82 4.27
N LEU A 240 0.51 0.36 3.65
CA LEU A 240 -0.11 1.56 4.21
C LEU A 240 -1.25 2.06 3.31
N LEU A 241 -2.16 2.83 3.89
CA LEU A 241 -3.15 3.52 3.06
C LEU A 241 -2.45 4.65 2.27
N PRO A 242 -2.90 4.97 1.05
CA PRO A 242 -2.52 6.19 0.35
C PRO A 242 -2.59 7.43 1.25
N ASP A 243 -1.70 8.38 1.01
CA ASP A 243 -1.56 9.62 1.78
C ASP A 243 -1.19 9.44 3.28
N THR A 244 -0.86 8.23 3.71
CA THR A 244 -0.31 8.01 5.06
C THR A 244 1.08 8.65 5.15
N PRO A 245 1.37 9.45 6.20
CA PRO A 245 2.69 10.06 6.38
C PRO A 245 3.74 9.02 6.71
N ILE A 246 4.88 9.08 6.02
CA ILE A 246 6.07 8.26 6.21
C ILE A 246 7.25 9.18 6.45
N THR A 247 8.06 8.84 7.44
CA THR A 247 9.32 9.54 7.71
C THR A 247 10.47 8.82 7.01
N ILE A 248 11.27 9.57 6.26
CA ILE A 248 12.53 9.08 5.67
C ILE A 248 13.61 9.24 6.74
N VAL A 249 14.41 8.19 6.93
CA VAL A 249 15.57 8.20 7.84
C VAL A 249 16.83 8.37 7.00
N VAL A 250 17.60 9.43 7.23
CA VAL A 250 18.81 9.79 6.50
C VAL A 250 20.03 9.59 7.39
N SER A 251 21.08 9.00 6.81
CA SER A 251 22.35 8.75 7.48
C SER A 251 23.10 10.06 7.73
N THR A 252 23.56 10.25 8.97
CA THR A 252 24.56 11.25 9.34
C THR A 252 25.99 10.71 9.29
N GLY A 253 26.20 9.54 8.67
CA GLY A 253 27.47 8.82 8.68
C GLY A 253 27.70 8.01 9.96
N PRO A 254 28.90 7.42 10.11
CA PRO A 254 29.24 6.63 11.28
C PRO A 254 29.29 7.52 12.53
N GLU A 255 29.00 6.94 13.68
CA GLU A 255 29.21 7.62 14.96
C GLU A 255 30.70 7.59 15.31
N TYR A 256 31.21 8.66 15.95
CA TYR A 256 32.62 8.81 16.27
C TYR A 256 32.84 8.88 17.79
N ALA A 257 33.92 8.27 18.27
CA ALA A 257 34.43 8.43 19.62
C ALA A 257 35.82 9.07 19.61
N VAL A 258 36.10 9.88 20.63
CA VAL A 258 37.45 10.41 20.87
C VAL A 258 38.30 9.31 21.49
N VAL A 259 39.41 8.96 20.84
CA VAL A 259 40.34 7.95 21.35
C VAL A 259 41.00 8.47 22.63
N PRO A 260 40.81 7.80 23.80
CA PRO A 260 41.38 8.26 25.05
C PRO A 260 42.89 7.98 25.09
N SER A 261 43.61 8.72 25.93
CA SER A 261 44.99 8.35 26.24
C SER A 261 45.04 7.05 27.06
N LEU A 262 45.79 6.08 26.53
CA LEU A 262 46.09 4.79 27.12
C LEU A 262 47.50 4.73 27.72
N ILE A 263 48.32 5.75 27.45
CA ILE A 263 49.71 5.80 27.90
C ILE A 263 49.79 5.70 29.43
N GLY A 264 50.63 4.78 29.91
CA GLY A 264 50.81 4.50 31.33
C GLY A 264 49.74 3.59 31.97
N LEU A 265 48.69 3.19 31.24
CA LEU A 265 47.72 2.21 31.71
C LEU A 265 48.24 0.78 31.51
N ASN A 266 47.72 -0.16 32.30
CA ASN A 266 47.91 -1.59 32.02
C ASN A 266 46.91 -2.04 30.92
N PRO A 267 47.16 -3.15 30.19
CA PRO A 267 46.30 -3.60 29.10
C PRO A 267 44.84 -3.84 29.48
N GLU A 268 44.58 -4.34 30.69
CA GLU A 268 43.22 -4.65 31.17
C GLU A 268 42.40 -3.37 31.40
N THR A 269 42.99 -2.39 32.09
CA THR A 269 42.38 -1.07 32.33
C THR A 269 42.23 -0.30 31.01
N ALA A 270 43.18 -0.42 30.09
CA ALA A 270 43.09 0.19 28.76
C ALA A 270 41.95 -0.42 27.94
N ALA A 271 41.81 -1.75 27.94
CA ALA A 271 40.70 -2.44 27.27
C ALA A 271 39.34 -2.03 27.85
N GLN A 272 39.23 -1.93 29.19
CA GLN A 272 38.00 -1.44 29.85
C GLN A 272 37.66 -0.01 29.43
N ARG A 273 38.66 0.88 29.43
CA ARG A 273 38.48 2.29 29.04
C ARG A 273 38.06 2.46 27.58
N LEU A 274 38.58 1.63 26.67
CA LEU A 274 38.17 1.63 25.27
C LEU A 274 36.77 1.04 25.09
N ALA A 275 36.44 -0.04 25.80
CA ALA A 275 35.12 -0.67 25.74
C ALA A 275 33.98 0.26 26.20
N GLU A 276 34.24 1.15 27.17
CA GLU A 276 33.29 2.20 27.59
C GLU A 276 32.93 3.18 26.46
N LEU A 277 33.78 3.29 25.45
CA LEU A 277 33.62 4.18 24.30
C LEU A 277 33.32 3.40 23.00
N GLU A 278 32.96 2.11 23.13
CA GLU A 278 32.76 1.19 22.00
C GLU A 278 33.97 1.07 21.06
N LEU A 279 35.18 1.31 21.58
CA LEU A 279 36.45 1.07 20.91
C LEU A 279 37.04 -0.26 21.39
N ALA A 280 37.89 -0.88 20.58
CA ALA A 280 38.50 -2.17 20.90
C ALA A 280 40.02 -2.07 21.03
N LEU A 281 40.62 -2.77 22.01
CA LEU A 281 42.08 -2.92 22.09
C LEU A 281 42.49 -4.19 21.35
N ILE A 282 43.41 -4.09 20.38
CA ILE A 282 43.95 -5.28 19.70
C ILE A 282 44.69 -6.16 20.73
N GLN A 283 44.31 -7.44 20.80
CA GLN A 283 44.91 -8.43 21.69
C GLN A 283 45.53 -9.60 20.88
N PRO A 284 46.70 -10.12 21.30
CA PRO A 284 47.53 -9.65 22.42
C PRO A 284 48.25 -8.34 22.08
N VAL A 285 48.46 -7.49 23.10
CA VAL A 285 49.21 -6.24 22.95
C VAL A 285 50.69 -6.57 22.70
N PRO A 286 51.28 -6.21 21.55
CA PRO A 286 52.69 -6.48 21.26
C PRO A 286 53.64 -5.71 22.18
N GLU A 287 54.83 -6.27 22.39
CA GLU A 287 55.90 -5.65 23.17
C GLU A 287 56.71 -4.68 22.31
N CYS A 288 57.16 -3.57 22.90
CA CYS A 288 58.00 -2.57 22.23
C CYS A 288 59.22 -2.20 23.08
N ASP A 289 60.41 -2.26 22.46
CA ASP A 289 61.71 -1.99 23.07
C ASP A 289 62.08 -0.50 23.05
N PHE A 290 62.56 0.03 24.18
CA PHE A 290 62.99 1.43 24.31
C PHE A 290 64.20 1.61 25.25
N PRO A 291 65.00 2.68 25.05
CA PRO A 291 66.23 2.94 25.80
C PRO A 291 66.01 3.04 27.33
N ASN A 292 67.07 2.68 28.07
CA ASN A 292 67.09 2.26 29.47
C ASN A 292 66.58 3.25 30.55
N ASP A 293 66.07 4.43 30.21
CA ASP A 293 65.65 5.47 31.15
C ASP A 293 64.17 5.42 31.57
N ALA A 294 63.38 4.49 31.03
CA ALA A 294 61.93 4.37 31.30
C ALA A 294 61.51 3.10 32.10
N GLN A 295 62.23 2.75 33.17
CA GLN A 295 61.91 1.56 34.00
C GLN A 295 60.50 1.58 34.62
N GLU A 296 59.89 2.75 34.81
CA GLU A 296 58.55 2.90 35.39
C GLU A 296 57.40 2.49 34.45
N LEU A 297 57.69 2.31 33.16
CA LEU A 297 56.71 1.99 32.11
C LEU A 297 56.70 0.50 31.72
N VAL A 298 57.50 -0.34 32.38
CA VAL A 298 57.47 -1.79 32.19
C VAL A 298 56.08 -2.34 32.55
N GLY A 299 55.47 -3.09 31.61
CA GLY A 299 54.12 -3.64 31.80
C GLY A 299 52.98 -2.62 31.60
N ARG A 300 53.28 -1.40 31.13
CA ARG A 300 52.32 -0.36 30.79
C ARG A 300 52.34 -0.05 29.30
N ILE A 301 51.23 0.48 28.79
CA ILE A 301 51.14 0.94 27.40
C ILE A 301 52.04 2.17 27.22
N MET A 302 52.89 2.13 26.21
CA MET A 302 53.83 3.23 25.87
C MET A 302 53.53 3.88 24.52
N GLY A 303 52.82 3.19 23.65
CA GLY A 303 52.37 3.71 22.37
C GLY A 303 50.94 3.26 22.10
N GLN A 304 50.19 4.11 21.39
CA GLN A 304 48.86 3.79 20.88
C GLN A 304 48.72 4.35 19.46
N VAL A 305 47.95 3.65 18.63
CA VAL A 305 47.51 4.05 17.30
C VAL A 305 46.04 3.62 17.16
N PRO A 306 45.09 4.53 16.92
CA PRO A 306 45.27 5.96 16.70
C PRO A 306 45.76 6.75 17.94
N PRO A 307 46.38 7.94 17.76
CA PRO A 307 46.81 8.79 18.86
C PRO A 307 45.62 9.23 19.73
N ALA A 308 45.94 9.65 20.96
CA ALA A 308 44.95 10.19 21.87
C ALA A 308 44.33 11.50 21.33
N ASP A 309 43.10 11.77 21.73
CA ASP A 309 42.33 12.98 21.41
C ASP A 309 41.93 13.12 19.93
N GLU A 310 42.08 12.06 19.13
CA GLU A 310 41.60 11.99 17.75
C GLU A 310 40.22 11.31 17.67
N GLU A 311 39.34 11.82 16.81
CA GLU A 311 38.02 11.23 16.56
C GLU A 311 38.12 10.09 15.55
N HIS A 312 37.61 8.91 15.94
CA HIS A 312 37.56 7.73 15.08
C HIS A 312 36.18 7.06 15.16
N PRO A 313 35.72 6.36 14.11
CA PRO A 313 34.44 5.66 14.14
C PRO A 313 34.32 4.71 15.33
N LEU A 314 33.11 4.57 15.89
CA LEU A 314 32.83 3.52 16.86
C LEU A 314 33.23 2.14 16.30
N GLY A 315 33.72 1.26 17.17
CA GLY A 315 34.26 -0.04 16.78
C GLY A 315 35.71 -0.01 16.27
N THR A 316 36.35 1.16 16.16
CA THR A 316 37.75 1.25 15.76
C THR A 316 38.65 0.47 16.71
N GLU A 317 39.54 -0.34 16.13
CA GLU A 317 40.55 -1.08 16.86
C GLU A 317 41.77 -0.20 17.12
N VAL A 318 42.15 -0.06 18.39
CA VAL A 318 43.34 0.64 18.85
C VAL A 318 44.47 -0.37 18.99
N ASN A 319 45.52 -0.17 18.22
CA ASN A 319 46.79 -0.86 18.38
C ASN A 319 47.58 -0.18 19.50
N ALA A 320 48.13 -0.94 20.42
CA ALA A 320 48.95 -0.43 21.51
C ALA A 320 50.22 -1.26 21.65
N CYS A 321 51.23 -0.71 22.32
CA CYS A 321 52.45 -1.44 22.61
C CYS A 321 52.82 -1.36 24.08
N LEU A 322 53.24 -2.51 24.64
CA LEU A 322 53.60 -2.67 26.04
C LEU A 322 55.11 -2.52 26.21
N GLY A 323 55.52 -1.64 27.13
CA GLY A 323 56.93 -1.44 27.43
C GLY A 323 57.57 -2.67 28.08
N GLN A 324 58.69 -3.12 27.53
CA GLN A 324 59.56 -4.13 28.12
C GLN A 324 60.91 -3.52 28.52
N PRO A 325 61.60 -4.04 29.55
CA PRO A 325 62.97 -3.64 29.83
C PRO A 325 63.83 -4.05 28.64
N THR A 326 64.64 -3.14 28.10
CA THR A 326 65.69 -3.52 27.14
C THR A 326 66.46 -4.68 27.75
N SER A 327 66.44 -5.84 27.09
CA SER A 327 67.26 -6.97 27.52
C SER A 327 68.70 -6.48 27.54
N ALA A 328 69.27 -6.33 28.74
CA ALA A 328 70.70 -6.13 28.89
C ALA A 328 71.37 -7.23 28.07
N ILE A 329 72.21 -6.84 27.09
CA ILE A 329 73.00 -7.77 26.30
C ILE A 329 73.66 -8.74 27.28
N GLN A 330 73.13 -9.95 27.35
CA GLN A 330 73.65 -10.98 28.22
C GLN A 330 74.98 -11.38 27.58
N PRO A 331 76.14 -11.22 28.25
CA PRO A 331 77.41 -11.60 27.65
C PRO A 331 77.33 -13.11 27.35
N PRO A 332 77.59 -13.55 26.10
CA PRO A 332 77.34 -14.94 25.75
C PRO A 332 78.24 -15.86 26.57
N ALA A 333 77.61 -16.91 27.12
CA ALA A 333 78.28 -17.95 27.87
C ALA A 333 79.34 -18.65 27.02
N THR A 334 80.47 -18.96 27.66
CA THR A 334 81.71 -19.52 27.12
C THR A 334 81.51 -20.69 26.13
N ALA A 335 81.89 -20.47 24.87
CA ALA A 335 82.21 -21.53 23.91
C ALA A 335 83.73 -21.51 23.60
N GLY A 336 84.36 -22.69 23.64
CA GLY A 336 85.77 -22.91 23.35
C GLY A 336 86.14 -22.68 21.87
N PRO A 337 87.43 -22.83 21.51
CA PRO A 337 88.10 -21.91 20.58
C PRO A 337 88.00 -22.28 19.10
N GLY A 338 87.68 -21.27 18.28
CA GLY A 338 88.06 -21.16 16.86
C GLY A 338 86.92 -20.75 15.91
N PRO A 339 87.20 -20.11 14.75
CA PRO A 339 88.21 -19.10 14.45
C PRO A 339 87.64 -17.67 14.61
N THR A 340 88.55 -16.70 14.73
CA THR A 340 88.29 -15.26 14.94
C THR A 340 87.18 -14.68 14.06
N SER A 341 86.06 -14.27 14.68
CA SER A 341 85.16 -13.27 14.12
C SER A 341 85.92 -11.95 14.01
N GLY A 342 85.89 -11.34 12.83
CA GLY A 342 86.51 -10.04 12.56
C GLY A 342 86.00 -8.94 13.49
N PRO A 343 86.69 -7.79 13.53
CA PRO A 343 86.35 -6.69 14.42
C PRO A 343 84.93 -6.19 14.14
N VAL A 344 84.19 -5.86 15.20
CA VAL A 344 82.97 -5.04 15.11
C VAL A 344 83.32 -3.79 14.33
N GLU A 345 82.63 -3.57 13.23
CA GLU A 345 82.92 -2.49 12.30
C GLU A 345 82.56 -1.15 12.94
N VAL A 346 83.54 -0.52 13.58
CA VAL A 346 83.43 0.86 14.07
C VAL A 346 83.52 1.75 12.84
N LEU A 347 82.37 2.14 12.34
CA LEU A 347 82.29 2.98 11.16
C LEU A 347 82.84 4.35 11.48
N THR A 348 83.71 4.83 10.60
CA THR A 348 84.22 6.19 10.68
C THR A 348 83.04 7.17 10.65
N PRO A 349 83.20 8.41 11.16
CA PRO A 349 82.17 9.44 11.04
C PRO A 349 81.68 9.61 9.59
N ARG A 350 82.59 9.46 8.61
CA ARG A 350 82.30 9.54 7.17
C ARG A 350 81.45 8.38 6.67
N GLN A 351 81.74 7.14 7.08
CA GLN A 351 80.92 5.97 6.76
C GLN A 351 79.55 6.01 7.45
N THR A 352 79.48 6.56 8.67
CA THR A 352 78.22 6.78 9.39
C THR A 352 77.36 7.83 8.67
N GLU A 353 77.98 8.92 8.19
CA GLU A 353 77.34 9.94 7.37
C GLU A 353 76.79 9.34 6.05
N ALA A 354 77.58 8.52 5.36
CA ALA A 354 77.16 7.85 4.12
C ALA A 354 75.96 6.92 4.34
N ARG A 355 75.96 6.13 5.41
CA ARG A 355 74.85 5.23 5.75
C ARG A 355 73.58 5.97 6.18
N ASN A 356 73.71 7.04 6.96
CA ASN A 356 72.57 7.88 7.33
C ASN A 356 71.96 8.57 6.10
N ALA A 357 72.81 9.01 5.16
CA ALA A 357 72.35 9.59 3.90
C ALA A 357 71.61 8.55 3.04
N ALA A 358 72.09 7.30 2.98
CA ALA A 358 71.37 6.21 2.31
C ALA A 358 70.00 5.94 2.96
N SER A 359 69.95 5.87 4.28
CA SER A 359 68.69 5.68 5.03
C SER A 359 67.67 6.79 4.76
N GLN A 360 68.11 8.05 4.63
CA GLN A 360 67.21 9.15 4.26
C GLN A 360 66.64 9.02 2.85
N VAL A 361 67.43 8.52 1.88
CA VAL A 361 66.93 8.24 0.53
C VAL A 361 65.87 7.13 0.58
N ASN A 362 66.11 6.06 1.36
CA ASN A 362 65.15 4.96 1.52
C ASN A 362 63.85 5.41 2.23
N LEU A 363 63.93 6.26 3.25
CA LEU A 363 62.72 6.79 3.90
C LEU A 363 61.88 7.66 2.96
N ARG A 364 62.54 8.42 2.07
CA ARG A 364 61.83 9.21 1.04
C ARG A 364 61.21 8.32 -0.03
N SER A 365 61.85 7.20 -0.38
CA SER A 365 61.27 6.25 -1.33
C SER A 365 60.02 5.59 -0.78
N ILE A 366 60.03 5.18 0.50
CA ILE A 366 58.85 4.64 1.19
C ILE A 366 57.73 5.68 1.24
N ALA A 367 58.02 6.91 1.68
CA ALA A 367 57.02 7.98 1.78
C ALA A 367 56.43 8.41 0.41
N ALA A 368 57.23 8.33 -0.66
CA ALA A 368 56.75 8.61 -2.01
C ALA A 368 55.91 7.47 -2.58
N ALA A 369 56.24 6.23 -2.26
CA ALA A 369 55.47 5.04 -2.65
C ALA A 369 54.12 4.94 -1.92
N SER A 370 54.02 5.46 -0.69
CA SER A 370 52.80 5.46 0.12
C SER A 370 51.78 6.55 -0.29
N GLN A 371 52.05 7.39 -1.29
CA GLN A 371 51.09 8.39 -1.74
C GLN A 371 49.99 7.78 -2.64
N PRO A 372 48.72 8.24 -2.51
CA PRO A 372 47.62 7.74 -3.34
C PRO A 372 47.92 7.91 -4.84
N GLY A 373 47.90 6.80 -5.60
CA GLY A 373 48.16 6.78 -7.04
C GLY A 373 49.64 6.75 -7.46
N ALA A 374 50.59 6.78 -6.53
CA ALA A 374 52.02 6.71 -6.82
C ALA A 374 52.42 5.38 -7.51
N LEU A 375 51.74 4.30 -7.18
CA LEU A 375 51.92 2.96 -7.77
C LEU A 375 50.81 2.58 -8.76
N GLY A 376 49.90 3.51 -9.09
CA GLY A 376 48.71 3.24 -9.90
C GLY A 376 48.96 3.02 -11.40
N SER A 377 50.21 3.13 -11.87
CA SER A 377 50.60 2.76 -13.24
C SER A 377 52.07 2.37 -13.35
N ILE A 378 52.40 1.56 -14.36
CA ILE A 378 53.79 1.16 -14.65
C ILE A 378 54.67 2.36 -15.05
N ALA A 379 54.07 3.38 -15.66
CA ALA A 379 54.75 4.62 -15.99
C ALA A 379 55.13 5.41 -14.74
N ASN A 380 54.23 5.50 -13.75
CA ASN A 380 54.51 6.15 -12.47
C ASN A 380 55.57 5.37 -11.67
N TRP A 381 55.47 4.04 -11.65
CA TRP A 381 56.48 3.18 -11.02
C TRP A 381 57.87 3.31 -11.66
N ASN A 382 57.96 3.29 -13.00
CA ASN A 382 59.23 3.48 -13.72
C ASN A 382 59.82 4.87 -13.49
N ALA A 383 58.99 5.91 -13.43
CA ALA A 383 59.45 7.27 -13.15
C ALA A 383 59.92 7.45 -11.70
N LEU A 384 59.27 6.77 -10.76
CA LEU A 384 59.63 6.79 -9.34
C LEU A 384 60.94 6.03 -9.10
N SER A 385 61.04 4.79 -9.58
CA SER A 385 62.25 3.96 -9.47
C SER A 385 63.47 4.59 -10.17
N GLY A 386 63.29 5.19 -11.35
CA GLY A 386 64.37 5.89 -12.05
C GLY A 386 64.91 7.11 -11.30
N ARG A 387 64.04 7.85 -10.58
CA ARG A 387 64.49 8.96 -9.70
C ARG A 387 65.35 8.46 -8.56
N PHE A 388 64.91 7.42 -7.85
CA PHE A 388 65.66 6.88 -6.72
C PHE A 388 66.97 6.19 -7.14
N GLN A 389 66.98 5.51 -8.29
CA GLN A 389 68.22 4.99 -8.87
C GLN A 389 69.24 6.11 -9.15
N SER A 390 68.77 7.27 -9.63
CA SER A 390 69.62 8.45 -9.81
C SER A 390 70.13 9.03 -8.48
N GLU A 391 69.31 9.00 -7.42
CA GLU A 391 69.70 9.46 -6.08
C GLU A 391 70.75 8.53 -5.45
N CYS A 392 70.61 7.21 -5.60
CA CYS A 392 71.65 6.26 -5.18
C CYS A 392 72.95 6.46 -5.97
N GLY A 393 72.86 6.75 -7.28
CA GLY A 393 74.02 7.07 -8.11
C GLY A 393 74.73 8.35 -7.66
N ALA A 394 73.97 9.38 -7.26
CA ALA A 394 74.53 10.59 -6.69
C ALA A 394 75.18 10.35 -5.32
N LEU A 395 74.62 9.45 -4.51
CA LEU A 395 75.21 9.01 -3.25
C LEU A 395 76.57 8.33 -3.48
N ALA A 396 76.64 7.42 -4.45
CA ALA A 396 77.89 6.75 -4.84
C ALA A 396 78.97 7.74 -5.28
N ALA A 397 78.60 8.78 -6.04
CA ALA A 397 79.54 9.83 -6.44
C ALA A 397 80.02 10.69 -5.25
N THR A 398 79.09 11.03 -4.34
CA THR A 398 79.35 11.92 -3.19
C THR A 398 80.31 11.31 -2.17
N TYR A 399 80.22 10.00 -1.96
CA TYR A 399 81.04 9.26 -0.98
C TYR A 399 82.12 8.39 -1.65
N SER A 400 82.49 8.71 -2.89
CA SER A 400 83.57 8.04 -3.62
C SER A 400 84.96 8.22 -2.99
N ASP A 401 85.08 9.11 -2.01
CA ASP A 401 86.24 9.29 -1.14
C ASP A 401 86.42 8.15 -0.13
N ILE A 402 85.38 7.37 0.17
CA ILE A 402 85.44 6.21 1.07
C ILE A 402 86.03 5.00 0.31
N PRO A 403 87.18 4.44 0.74
CA PRO A 403 87.81 3.32 0.05
C PRO A 403 86.90 2.09 -0.04
N GLY A 404 86.69 1.58 -1.26
CA GLY A 404 85.86 0.40 -1.49
C GLY A 404 84.35 0.64 -1.42
N PHE A 405 83.91 1.89 -1.27
CA PHE A 405 82.49 2.23 -1.17
C PHE A 405 81.74 1.96 -2.48
N SER A 406 80.66 1.20 -2.38
CA SER A 406 79.69 0.95 -3.44
C SER A 406 78.28 1.12 -2.94
N VAL A 407 77.39 1.52 -3.86
CA VAL A 407 75.96 1.63 -3.60
C VAL A 407 75.26 0.76 -4.63
N GLU A 408 74.54 -0.25 -4.17
CA GLU A 408 73.67 -1.08 -5.00
C GLU A 408 72.23 -0.65 -4.80
N TRP A 409 71.50 -0.45 -5.89
CA TRP A 409 70.07 -0.22 -5.84
C TRP A 409 69.37 -1.57 -5.90
N ASN A 410 68.68 -1.95 -4.82
CA ASN A 410 67.90 -3.17 -4.78
C ASN A 410 66.42 -2.80 -4.57
N LEU A 411 65.58 -3.12 -5.54
CA LEU A 411 64.14 -2.97 -5.39
C LEU A 411 63.46 -4.11 -6.14
N GLU A 412 62.94 -5.08 -5.40
CA GLU A 412 62.14 -6.15 -5.99
C GLU A 412 60.77 -5.57 -6.38
N PRO A 413 60.26 -5.85 -7.59
CA PRO A 413 58.89 -5.50 -7.93
C PRO A 413 57.93 -6.27 -7.01
N PRO A 414 56.83 -5.66 -6.53
CA PRO A 414 55.82 -6.39 -5.78
C PRO A 414 55.24 -7.51 -6.66
N TYR A 415 55.39 -8.77 -6.26
CA TYR A 415 54.85 -9.95 -6.96
C TYR A 415 53.70 -10.60 -6.15
N PRO A 416 52.73 -11.30 -6.80
CA PRO A 416 52.87 -11.88 -8.13
C PRO A 416 52.04 -11.29 -9.26
N MET A 417 52.72 -10.95 -10.37
CA MET A 417 52.12 -10.64 -11.67
C MET A 417 51.80 -11.92 -12.47
N PRO A 418 50.58 -12.12 -12.98
CA PRO A 418 50.34 -13.01 -14.12
C PRO A 418 50.77 -12.31 -15.42
N ALA A 419 51.48 -13.03 -16.29
CA ALA A 419 52.07 -12.55 -17.55
C ALA A 419 51.08 -11.94 -18.58
N ALA A 420 49.78 -11.89 -18.26
CA ALA A 420 48.73 -11.33 -19.11
C ALA A 420 48.46 -9.82 -18.89
N ALA A 421 48.97 -9.21 -17.81
CA ALA A 421 48.67 -7.81 -17.47
C ALA A 421 49.67 -6.78 -18.04
N ALA A 422 50.70 -7.22 -18.78
CA ALA A 422 51.78 -6.34 -19.27
C ALA A 422 51.35 -5.25 -20.28
N ASN A 423 50.09 -5.23 -20.73
CA ASN A 423 49.60 -4.31 -21.76
C ASN A 423 48.39 -3.44 -21.34
N ALA A 424 47.97 -3.43 -20.06
CA ALA A 424 46.85 -2.59 -19.62
C ALA A 424 47.35 -1.23 -19.10
N ALA A 425 46.83 -0.14 -19.69
CA ALA A 425 47.27 1.24 -19.41
C ALA A 425 46.70 1.86 -18.12
N ASN A 426 45.88 1.14 -17.35
CA ASN A 426 45.34 1.59 -16.05
C ASN A 426 45.09 0.40 -15.13
N TRP A 427 45.48 0.53 -13.87
CA TRP A 427 45.27 -0.44 -12.80
C TRP A 427 44.01 -0.05 -12.04
N THR A 428 43.00 -0.93 -11.97
CA THR A 428 41.69 -0.64 -11.32
C THR A 428 41.36 -1.56 -10.15
N GLU A 429 42.31 -2.36 -9.66
CA GLU A 429 42.14 -3.13 -8.42
C GLU A 429 43.27 -2.77 -7.46
N GLY A 430 42.90 -2.45 -6.22
CA GLY A 430 43.82 -2.01 -5.17
C GLY A 430 44.90 -3.04 -4.91
N ILE A 431 46.14 -2.57 -4.77
CA ILE A 431 47.25 -3.38 -4.32
C ILE A 431 47.15 -3.47 -2.80
N ASP A 432 46.59 -4.57 -2.30
CA ASP A 432 46.89 -5.05 -0.94
C ASP A 432 48.30 -5.64 -1.00
N GLY A 433 49.30 -4.81 -0.76
CA GLY A 433 50.70 -5.20 -0.77
C GLY A 433 51.43 -4.52 0.39
N ASP A 434 52.05 -5.34 1.24
CA ASP A 434 52.89 -4.90 2.34
C ASP A 434 53.84 -3.77 1.89
N ALA A 435 53.98 -2.75 2.74
CA ALA A 435 54.91 -1.65 2.49
C ALA A 435 56.34 -2.20 2.27
N PRO A 436 57.12 -1.65 1.31
CA PRO A 436 58.50 -2.08 1.11
C PRO A 436 59.28 -2.00 2.42
N GLY A 437 60.03 -3.06 2.71
CA GLY A 437 60.81 -3.17 3.94
C GLY A 437 61.98 -2.18 3.93
N VAL A 438 62.62 -2.00 5.09
CA VAL A 438 63.78 -1.10 5.26
C VAL A 438 64.99 -1.52 4.41
N ASP A 439 64.95 -2.74 3.84
CA ASP A 439 65.97 -3.35 2.99
C ASP A 439 65.78 -3.09 1.48
N ASP A 440 64.66 -2.47 1.07
CA ASP A 440 64.38 -2.11 -0.33
C ASP A 440 64.82 -0.65 -0.61
N GLY A 441 66.01 -0.47 -1.19
CA GLY A 441 66.55 0.86 -1.49
C GLY A 441 68.04 0.90 -1.85
N CYS A 442 68.72 2.02 -1.53
CA CYS A 442 70.17 2.15 -1.71
C CYS A 442 70.90 1.32 -0.64
N ALA A 443 71.37 0.12 -0.99
CA ALA A 443 72.25 -0.67 -0.14
C ALA A 443 73.69 -0.16 -0.29
N VAL A 444 74.29 0.27 0.82
CA VAL A 444 75.68 0.76 0.85
C VAL A 444 76.62 -0.31 1.38
N SER A 445 77.76 -0.49 0.74
CA SER A 445 78.81 -1.42 1.14
C SER A 445 80.18 -0.78 0.98
N TRP A 446 81.18 -1.26 1.73
CA TRP A 446 82.57 -0.82 1.64
C TRP A 446 83.49 -1.95 2.11
N ASN A 447 84.80 -1.83 1.83
CA ASN A 447 85.81 -2.85 2.17
C ASN A 447 86.21 -2.85 3.65
#